data_AF-A0A9D7RRY9-F1
#
_entry.id   AF-A0A9D7RRY9-F1
#
_cell.length_a   1.000
_cell.length_b   1.000
_cell.length_c   1.000
_cell.angle_alpha   90.00
_cell.angle_beta   90.00
_cell.angle_gamma   90.00
#
_symmetry.space_group_name_H-M   'P 1'
#
loop_
_entity.id
_entity.type
_entity.pdbx_description
1 polymer ?
#
loop_
_entity_poly.entity_id
_entity_poly.type
_entity_poly.pdbx_seq_one_letter_code
_entity_poly.pdbx_strand_id
1 'polypeptide(L)' 'MSKTINFGIDLGTTNSLIAKFNKGTVEVYKNPVGFKETLPSL' A
#
# COMPACT_ATOMS: atom_id res chain seq x y z
N MET A 1 21.16 13.94 -3.33
CA MET A 1 19.90 13.82 -2.56
C MET A 1 19.51 12.35 -2.56
N SER A 2 19.53 11.65 -1.42
CA SER A 2 19.08 10.25 -1.38
C SER A 2 17.56 10.21 -1.50
N LYS A 3 17.04 9.45 -2.46
CA LYS A 3 15.60 9.20 -2.61
C LYS A 3 15.31 7.93 -1.82
N THR A 4 14.78 8.08 -0.61
CA THR A 4 14.40 6.95 0.23
C THR A 4 13.06 6.38 -0.22
N ILE A 5 12.83 5.11 0.13
CA ILE A 5 11.54 4.45 -0.08
C ILE A 5 10.52 5.06 0.90
N ASN A 6 9.34 5.45 0.40
CA ASN A 6 8.28 6.09 1.19
C ASN A 6 6.96 5.30 1.13
N PHE A 7 7.07 3.98 1.09
CA PHE A 7 5.94 3.06 1.09
C PHE A 7 5.74 2.46 2.48
N GLY A 8 4.48 2.40 2.90
CA GLY A 8 4.04 1.61 4.04
C GLY A 8 3.38 0.33 3.53
N ILE A 9 3.72 -0.80 4.15
CA ILE A 9 3.14 -2.10 3.84
C ILE A 9 2.56 -2.66 5.14
N ASP A 10 1.29 -3.01 5.12
CA ASP A 10 0.65 -3.78 6.18
C ASP A 10 0.51 -5.23 5.68
N LEU A 11 1.17 -6.14 6.39
CA LEU A 11 1.25 -7.57 6.08
C LEU A 11 0.40 -8.35 7.08
N GLY A 12 -0.92 -8.28 6.89
CA GLY A 12 -1.88 -9.00 7.72
C GLY A 12 -2.01 -10.48 7.35
N THR A 13 -2.51 -11.29 8.28
CA THR A 13 -2.70 -12.73 8.10
C THR A 13 -3.77 -13.06 7.04
N THR A 14 -4.83 -12.26 6.93
CA THR A 14 -5.93 -12.51 5.97
C THR A 14 -5.85 -11.60 4.76
N ASN A 15 -5.48 -10.33 4.95
CA ASN A 15 -5.34 -9.36 3.89
C ASN A 15 -4.10 -8.49 4.12
N SER A 16 -3.54 -7.98 3.04
CA SER A 16 -2.43 -7.03 3.03
C SER A 16 -2.81 -5.78 2.24
N LEU A 17 -2.10 -4.68 2.46
CA LEU A 17 -2.23 -3.44 1.69
C LEU A 17 -0.90 -2.71 1.55
N ILE A 18 -0.83 -1.80 0.58
CA ILE A 18 0.32 -0.92 0.36
C ILE A 18 -0.16 0.53 0.20
N ALA A 19 0.56 1.44 0.84
CA ALA A 19 0.31 2.87 0.78
C ALA A 19 1.60 3.66 0.55
N LYS A 20 1.47 4.89 0.05
CA LYS A 20 2.59 5.84 -0.11
C LYS A 20 2.25 7.16 0.53
N PHE A 21 3.21 7.72 1.26
CA PHE A 21 3.09 9.07 1.79
C PHE A 21 3.63 10.11 0.79
N ASN A 22 2.79 11.03 0.36
CA ASN A 22 3.18 12.09 -0.57
C ASN A 22 2.75 13.46 -0.03
N LYS A 23 3.72 14.28 0.40
CA LYS A 23 3.50 15.70 0.76
C LYS A 23 2.30 15.95 1.70
N GLY A 24 2.15 15.14 2.74
CA GLY A 24 1.07 15.28 3.72
C GLY A 24 -0.18 14.45 3.43
N THR A 25 -0.24 13.76 2.28
CA THR A 25 -1.31 12.82 1.96
C THR A 25 -0.82 11.39 1.98
N VAL A 26 -1.71 10.47 2.34
CA VAL A 26 -1.50 9.02 2.25
C VAL A 26 -2.36 8.52 1.09
N GLU A 27 -1.70 7.95 0.08
CA GLU A 27 -2.36 7.29 -1.04
C GLU A 27 -2.33 5.78 -0.78
N VAL A 28 -3.50 5.14 -0.73
CA VAL A 28 -3.63 3.68 -0.66
C VAL A 28 -3.78 3.14 -2.07
N TYR A 29 -2.93 2.20 -2.45
CA TYR A 29 -2.99 1.62 -3.79
C TYR A 29 -4.11 0.60 -3.90
N LYS A 30 -4.80 0.64 -5.03
CA LYS A 30 -5.81 -0.38 -5.38
C LYS A 30 -5.13 -1.58 -6.03
N ASN A 31 -5.54 -2.76 -5.60
CA ASN A 31 -5.22 -4.02 -6.26
C ASN A 31 -5.69 -3.93 -7.74
N PRO A 32 -4.82 -4.23 -8.72
CA PRO A 32 -5.22 -4.28 -10.13
C PRO A 32 -6.34 -5.31 -10.39
N VAL A 33 -6.48 -6.31 -9.51
CA VAL A 33 -7.56 -7.28 -9.54
C VAL A 33 -8.71 -6.80 -8.65
N GLY A 34 -9.84 -6.46 -9.26
CA GLY A 34 -11.06 -6.09 -8.55
C GLY A 34 -11.04 -4.71 -7.86
N PHE A 35 -9.95 -3.93 -8.01
CA PHE A 35 -9.84 -2.53 -7.58
C PHE A 35 -10.12 -2.26 -6.09
N LYS A 36 -9.93 -3.28 -5.25
CA LYS A 36 -9.99 -3.14 -3.78
C LYS A 36 -8.69 -2.58 -3.23
N GLU A 37 -8.76 -1.90 -2.09
CA GLU A 37 -7.57 -1.35 -1.40
C GLU A 37 -6.73 -2.42 -0.70
N THR A 38 -7.30 -3.60 -0.48
CA THR A 38 -6.61 -4.75 0.08
C THR A 38 -6.47 -5.89 -0.93
N LEU A 39 -5.46 -6.72 -0.74
CA LEU A 39 -5.33 -8.01 -1.40
C LEU A 39 -5.36 -9.14 -0.36
N PRO A 40 -5.96 -10.31 -0.67
CA PRO A 40 -5.85 -11.49 0.19
C PRO A 40 -4.39 -11.93 0.36
N SER A 41 -4.01 -12.29 1.59
CA SER A 41 -2.68 -12.82 1.92
C SER A 41 -2.63 -14.34 1.68
N LEU A 42 -2.82 -14.74 0.42
CA LEU A 42 -2.81 -16.13 -0.04
C LEU A 42 -1.41 -16.59 -0.47
#